data_AF-A0A938M3K1-F1
#
_entry.id   AF-A0A938M3K1-F1
#
_cell.length_a   1.000
_cell.length_b   1.000
_cell.length_c   1.000
_cell.angle_alpha   90.00
_cell.angle_beta   90.00
_cell.angle_gamma   90.00
#
_symmetry.space_group_name_H-M   'P 1'
#
loop_
_entity.id
_entity.type
_entity.pdbx_description
1 polymer ?
#
loop_
_entity_poly.entity_id
_entity_poly.type
_entity_poly.pdbx_seq_one_letter_code
_entity_poly.pdbx_strand_id
1 'polypeptide(L)'
;MGITIHYSGKLDDVKALPDLLREVKGFCQQRGWRCREVDERVVGIAERFKTVSEKKKRTREGAEFSDCVVHTEEVKIADRQRGVLIWPHRESETLALVFNKEGELCRYLPDPKPRRYFEMKSLFCKTQFAPIETHIAICELLHLVQDRCFANLKVTDEGQYWETGDRDLLARNLGIISSMMEKIEAALTNPADRSRIGKTIRGAVEDAAAAQGKPRPSRKQGLKVVRGKGIVIREPGWKRTYRHETDDN
;
A
#
# COMPACT_ATOMS: atom_id res chain seq x y z
N MET A 1 5.43 -9.27 1.16
CA MET A 1 3.98 -9.56 1.04
C MET A 1 3.41 -9.36 2.42
N GLY A 2 2.33 -8.62 2.54
CA GLY A 2 1.69 -8.27 3.80
C GLY A 2 0.22 -7.96 3.51
N ILE A 3 -0.57 -7.72 4.54
CA ILE A 3 -1.89 -7.09 4.40
C ILE A 3 -1.69 -5.59 4.60
N THR A 4 -1.97 -4.85 3.53
CA THR A 4 -1.75 -3.42 3.44
C THR A 4 -3.03 -2.70 3.04
N ILE A 5 -3.34 -1.61 3.74
CA ILE A 5 -4.39 -0.68 3.34
C ILE A 5 -3.71 0.46 2.59
N HIS A 6 -4.00 0.60 1.30
CA HIS A 6 -3.53 1.70 0.45
C HIS A 6 -4.61 2.77 0.34
N TYR A 7 -4.25 4.04 0.43
CA TYR A 7 -5.20 5.15 0.32
C TYR A 7 -4.58 6.38 -0.35
N SER A 8 -5.38 7.09 -1.14
CA SER A 8 -4.96 8.27 -1.89
C SER A 8 -6.15 9.18 -2.22
N GLY A 9 -5.87 10.44 -2.51
CA GLY A 9 -6.84 11.37 -3.07
C GLY A 9 -6.61 12.81 -2.64
N LYS A 10 -7.65 13.64 -2.74
CA LYS A 10 -7.66 15.04 -2.36
C LYS A 10 -8.92 15.41 -1.58
N LEU A 11 -8.77 16.26 -0.56
CA LEU A 11 -9.87 16.88 0.18
C LEU A 11 -10.80 17.66 -0.77
N ASP A 12 -12.09 17.65 -0.46
CA ASP A 12 -13.09 18.41 -1.22
C ASP A 12 -12.95 19.92 -0.96
N ASP A 13 -12.68 20.31 0.29
CA ASP A 13 -12.33 21.67 0.69
C ASP A 13 -11.15 21.68 1.69
N VAL A 14 -10.06 22.36 1.32
CA VAL A 14 -8.87 22.52 2.18
C VAL A 14 -9.19 23.24 3.49
N LYS A 15 -10.23 24.10 3.50
CA LYS A 15 -10.68 24.81 4.70
C LYS A 15 -11.32 23.89 5.73
N ALA A 16 -11.81 22.71 5.33
CA ALA A 16 -12.36 21.71 6.24
C ALA A 16 -11.28 20.94 7.01
N LEU A 17 -10.00 21.06 6.64
CA LEU A 17 -8.91 20.30 7.27
C LEU A 17 -8.86 20.46 8.81
N PRO A 18 -8.96 21.66 9.41
CA PRO A 18 -8.91 21.80 10.87
C PRO A 18 -10.01 21.01 11.59
N ASP A 19 -11.23 20.98 11.02
CA ASP A 19 -12.36 20.24 11.59
C ASP A 19 -12.17 18.73 11.42
N LEU A 20 -11.74 18.28 10.24
CA LEU A 20 -11.35 16.88 10.01
C LEU A 20 -10.29 16.41 11.01
N LEU A 21 -9.22 17.20 11.21
CA LEU A 21 -8.16 16.82 12.15
C LEU A 21 -8.66 16.79 13.60
N ARG A 22 -9.67 17.61 13.95
CA ARG A 22 -10.31 17.54 15.27
C ARG A 22 -11.05 16.21 15.44
N GLU A 23 -11.84 15.81 14.45
CA GLU A 23 -12.58 14.53 14.48
C GLU A 23 -11.65 13.33 14.51
N VAL A 24 -10.63 13.31 13.64
CA VAL A 24 -9.61 12.24 13.60
C VAL A 24 -8.88 12.11 14.94
N LYS A 25 -8.51 13.23 15.58
CA LYS A 25 -7.92 13.21 16.92
C LYS A 25 -8.89 12.69 17.98
N GLY A 26 -10.17 13.06 17.89
CA GLY A 26 -11.21 12.50 18.77
C GLY A 26 -11.32 10.99 18.62
N PHE A 27 -11.31 10.49 17.38
CA PHE A 27 -11.29 9.05 17.08
C PHE A 27 -10.05 8.36 17.67
N CYS A 28 -8.86 8.96 17.51
CA CYS A 28 -7.62 8.48 18.13
C CYS A 28 -7.77 8.36 19.65
N GLN A 29 -8.25 9.43 20.30
CA GLN A 29 -8.33 9.53 21.76
C GLN A 29 -9.27 8.48 22.36
N GLN A 30 -10.43 8.27 21.74
CA GLN A 30 -11.39 7.24 22.18
C GLN A 30 -10.81 5.82 22.15
N ARG A 31 -9.83 5.57 21.27
CA ARG A 31 -9.15 4.27 21.14
C ARG A 31 -7.79 4.23 21.85
N GLY A 32 -7.40 5.29 22.55
CA GLY A 32 -6.10 5.39 23.20
C GLY A 32 -4.91 5.41 22.23
N TRP A 33 -5.14 5.76 20.95
CA TRP A 33 -4.09 5.80 19.94
C TRP A 33 -3.23 7.03 20.10
N ARG A 34 -1.90 6.84 20.03
CA ARG A 34 -0.96 7.96 19.99
C ARG A 34 -1.09 8.65 18.64
N CYS A 35 -1.23 9.97 18.66
CA CYS A 35 -1.29 10.80 17.46
C CYS A 35 -0.30 11.97 17.59
N ARG A 36 0.36 12.35 16.50
CA ARG A 36 1.29 13.48 16.40
C ARG A 36 0.82 14.40 15.29
N GLU A 37 0.54 15.66 15.63
CA GLU A 37 0.24 16.67 14.64
C GLU A 37 1.46 16.96 13.77
N VAL A 38 1.20 17.23 12.50
CA VAL A 38 2.19 17.65 11.51
C VAL A 38 1.76 19.03 11.03
N ASP A 39 2.69 19.97 11.12
CA ASP A 39 2.58 21.28 10.50
C ASP A 39 4.00 21.73 10.12
N GLU A 40 4.46 21.25 8.97
CA GLU A 40 5.85 21.34 8.56
C GLU A 40 5.97 22.06 7.23
N ARG A 41 6.94 22.97 7.13
CA ARG A 41 7.30 23.61 5.86
C ARG A 41 8.35 22.77 5.15
N VAL A 42 8.02 22.29 3.95
CA VAL A 42 8.90 21.43 3.15
C VAL A 42 9.47 22.24 1.99
N VAL A 43 10.79 22.44 1.99
CA VAL A 43 11.49 23.19 0.93
C VAL A 43 12.69 22.41 0.43
N GLY A 44 12.72 22.14 -0.88
CA GLY A 44 13.80 21.37 -1.49
C GLY A 44 13.45 20.84 -2.86
N ILE A 45 13.97 19.65 -3.17
CA ILE A 45 13.70 18.92 -4.41
C ILE A 45 12.94 17.65 -4.04
N ALA A 46 11.79 17.41 -4.67
CA ALA A 46 11.04 16.18 -4.52
C ALA A 46 11.12 15.33 -5.80
N GLU A 47 11.41 14.04 -5.63
CA GLU A 47 11.24 13.06 -6.69
C GLU A 47 9.78 12.60 -6.72
N ARG A 48 9.10 12.81 -7.85
CA ARG A 48 7.69 12.49 -8.08
C ARG A 48 7.53 11.43 -9.17
N PHE A 49 6.59 10.51 -8.98
CA PHE A 49 6.19 9.54 -10.00
C PHE A 49 5.32 10.19 -11.09
N LYS A 50 5.69 10.01 -12.36
CA LYS A 50 5.01 10.65 -13.50
C LYS A 50 4.17 9.68 -14.32
N THR A 51 4.74 8.53 -14.70
CA THR A 51 4.03 7.53 -15.53
C THR A 51 4.62 6.15 -15.32
N VAL A 52 3.76 5.13 -15.36
CA VAL A 52 4.16 3.74 -15.55
C VAL A 52 3.90 3.41 -17.02
N SER A 53 4.95 3.14 -17.80
CA SER A 53 4.78 2.63 -19.16
C SER A 53 4.97 1.11 -19.16
N GLU A 54 3.97 0.38 -19.67
CA GLU A 54 4.13 -1.05 -19.96
C GLU A 54 5.00 -1.22 -21.21
N LYS A 55 6.13 -1.91 -21.08
CA LYS A 55 6.89 -2.43 -22.21
C LYS A 55 6.52 -3.90 -22.45
N LYS A 56 6.43 -4.22 -23.76
CA LYS A 56 6.20 -5.52 -24.42
C LYS A 56 5.92 -6.69 -23.46
N LYS A 57 4.71 -7.24 -23.59
CA LYS A 57 4.38 -8.58 -23.08
C LYS A 57 5.37 -9.59 -23.66
N ARG A 58 6.13 -10.25 -22.79
CA ARG A 58 6.93 -11.42 -23.16
C ARG A 58 6.27 -12.66 -22.60
N THR A 59 6.01 -13.62 -23.47
CA THR A 59 5.55 -14.95 -23.07
C THR A 59 6.77 -15.84 -22.89
N ARG A 60 6.94 -16.42 -21.70
CA ARG A 60 7.93 -17.48 -21.47
C ARG A 60 7.28 -18.57 -20.63
N GLU A 61 7.32 -19.81 -21.11
CA GLU A 61 6.75 -20.99 -20.42
C GLU A 61 5.28 -20.79 -20.00
N GLY A 62 4.46 -20.19 -20.88
CA GLY A 62 3.03 -19.97 -20.63
C GLY A 62 2.69 -18.80 -19.69
N ALA A 63 3.68 -18.09 -19.16
CA ALA A 63 3.47 -16.90 -18.35
C ALA A 63 3.79 -15.61 -19.12
N GLU A 64 2.87 -14.65 -19.03
CA GLU A 64 3.05 -13.31 -19.57
C GLU A 64 3.74 -12.41 -18.54
N PHE A 65 4.82 -11.75 -18.98
CA PHE A 65 5.55 -10.75 -18.21
C PHE A 65 5.41 -9.40 -18.92
N SER A 66 5.00 -8.35 -18.21
CA SER A 66 5.11 -6.97 -18.65
C SER A 66 6.27 -6.28 -17.93
N ASP A 67 7.09 -5.56 -18.70
CA ASP A 67 8.15 -4.72 -18.14
C ASP A 67 7.54 -3.35 -17.82
N CYS A 68 7.25 -3.06 -16.54
CA CYS A 68 6.80 -1.73 -16.16
C CYS A 68 8.00 -0.80 -15.98
N VAL A 69 8.05 0.29 -16.75
CA VAL A 69 9.03 1.36 -16.58
C VAL A 69 8.35 2.51 -15.85
N VAL A 70 8.80 2.76 -14.62
CA VAL A 70 8.36 3.90 -13.83
C VAL A 70 9.25 5.10 -14.14
N HIS A 71 8.64 6.17 -14.61
CA HIS A 71 9.30 7.45 -14.85
C HIS A 71 9.11 8.36 -13.63
N THR A 72 10.22 8.86 -13.08
CA THR A 72 10.23 9.88 -12.04
C THR A 72 10.76 11.21 -12.58
N GLU A 73 10.36 12.30 -11.93
CA GLU A 73 10.88 13.64 -12.20
C GLU A 73 11.27 14.32 -10.89
N GLU A 74 12.26 15.20 -10.97
CA GLU A 74 12.65 16.05 -9.84
C GLU A 74 11.96 17.41 -9.95
N VAL A 75 11.24 17.80 -8.92
CA VAL A 75 10.47 19.05 -8.87
C VAL A 75 10.95 19.87 -7.68
N LYS A 76 11.21 21.17 -7.89
CA LYS A 76 11.45 22.09 -6.79
C LYS A 76 10.16 22.31 -6.02
N ILE A 77 10.18 22.05 -4.72
CA ILE A 77 9.02 22.21 -3.84
C ILE A 77 9.27 23.28 -2.78
N ALA A 78 8.22 24.06 -2.55
CA ALA A 78 8.07 24.96 -1.43
C ALA A 78 6.62 24.84 -0.97
N ASP A 79 6.41 23.92 -0.03
CA ASP A 79 5.09 23.44 0.38
C ASP A 79 4.95 23.47 1.90
N ARG A 80 3.71 23.32 2.38
CA ARG A 80 3.37 23.18 3.78
C ARG A 80 2.52 21.93 3.95
N GLN A 81 3.08 20.96 4.65
CA GLN A 81 2.41 19.71 4.95
C GLN A 81 1.70 19.82 6.29
N ARG A 82 0.40 19.51 6.33
CA ARG A 82 -0.41 19.53 7.55
C ARG A 82 -1.16 18.22 7.74
N GLY A 83 -1.35 17.79 8.98
CA GLY A 83 -2.18 16.62 9.27
C GLY A 83 -1.81 15.93 10.56
N VAL A 84 -1.99 14.60 10.60
CA VAL A 84 -1.65 13.77 11.75
C VAL A 84 -0.95 12.47 11.33
N LEU A 85 0.05 12.09 12.11
CA LEU A 85 0.60 10.73 12.14
C LEU A 85 -0.02 9.99 13.31
N ILE A 86 -0.47 8.77 13.07
CA ILE A 86 -1.25 7.95 14.00
C ILE A 86 -0.50 6.64 14.19
N TRP A 87 -0.42 6.16 15.43
CA TRP A 87 0.13 4.86 15.79
C TRP A 87 -0.99 3.99 16.38
N PRO A 88 -1.77 3.30 15.53
CA PRO A 88 -2.92 2.50 15.98
C PRO A 88 -2.51 1.36 16.91
N HIS A 89 -1.40 0.70 16.58
CA HIS A 89 -0.85 -0.40 17.36
C HIS A 89 0.67 -0.46 17.20
N ARG A 90 1.37 -1.08 18.16
CA ARG A 90 2.84 -1.23 18.13
C ARG A 90 3.34 -2.15 17.00
N GLU A 91 2.46 -3.02 16.50
CA GLU A 91 2.72 -4.00 15.43
C GLU A 91 2.07 -3.59 14.09
N SER A 92 1.50 -2.38 14.01
CA SER A 92 1.08 -1.76 12.75
C SER A 92 2.06 -0.66 12.35
N GLU A 93 2.19 -0.40 11.04
CA GLU A 93 2.88 0.79 10.58
C GLU A 93 2.14 2.08 10.99
N THR A 94 2.85 3.21 11.00
CA THR A 94 2.24 4.52 11.22
C THR A 94 1.25 4.84 10.12
N LEU A 95 -0.01 5.04 10.49
CA LEU A 95 -1.03 5.58 9.59
C LEU A 95 -0.81 7.10 9.45
N ALA A 96 -0.76 7.60 8.22
CA ALA A 96 -0.43 8.99 7.93
C ALA A 96 -1.60 9.68 7.22
N LEU A 97 -2.29 10.58 7.91
CA LEU A 97 -3.32 11.45 7.34
C LEU A 97 -2.73 12.86 7.22
N VAL A 98 -1.89 13.03 6.21
CA VAL A 98 -1.12 14.25 5.97
C VAL A 98 -1.34 14.76 4.56
N PHE A 99 -1.49 16.08 4.45
CA PHE A 99 -1.95 16.78 3.26
C PHE A 99 -0.98 17.88 2.86
N ASN A 100 -0.79 18.09 1.57
CA ASN A 100 -0.10 19.29 1.06
C ASN A 100 -0.98 20.55 1.12
N LYS A 101 -0.45 21.71 0.73
CA LYS A 101 -1.22 22.96 0.71
C LYS A 101 -2.42 22.93 -0.23
N GLU A 102 -2.41 22.06 -1.25
CA GLU A 102 -3.52 21.82 -2.17
C GLU A 102 -4.59 20.86 -1.60
N GLY A 103 -4.37 20.26 -0.42
CA GLY A 103 -5.29 19.30 0.20
C GLY A 103 -5.20 17.88 -0.35
N GLU A 104 -4.17 17.54 -1.13
CA GLU A 104 -3.90 16.18 -1.57
C GLU A 104 -3.23 15.39 -0.45
N LEU A 105 -3.65 14.13 -0.24
CA LEU A 105 -2.89 13.20 0.58
C LEU A 105 -1.49 13.06 -0.01
N CYS A 106 -0.51 13.47 0.78
CA CYS A 106 0.86 13.57 0.30
C CYS A 106 1.81 13.48 1.47
N ARG A 107 2.83 12.64 1.34
CA ARG A 107 3.93 12.54 2.28
C ARG A 107 5.27 12.77 1.59
N TYR A 108 6.02 13.74 2.10
CA TYR A 108 7.41 13.98 1.72
C TYR A 108 8.32 13.15 2.62
N LEU A 109 8.83 12.04 2.09
CA LEU A 109 9.79 11.20 2.81
C LEU A 109 11.20 11.73 2.57
N PRO A 110 12.00 12.03 3.60
CA PRO A 110 13.35 12.55 3.41
C PRO A 110 14.24 11.50 2.72
N ASP A 111 14.98 11.94 1.70
CA ASP A 111 16.10 11.20 1.10
C ASP A 111 17.37 11.46 1.94
N PRO A 112 18.39 10.57 1.92
CA PRO A 112 19.64 10.82 2.63
C PRO A 112 20.36 12.12 2.24
N LYS A 113 20.10 12.66 1.04
CA LYS A 113 20.60 13.98 0.66
C LYS A 113 19.78 15.09 1.33
N PRO A 114 20.42 16.08 1.98
CA PRO A 114 19.71 17.19 2.59
C PRO A 114 18.78 17.90 1.60
N ARG A 115 17.56 18.23 2.07
CA ARG A 115 16.54 18.93 1.29
C ARG A 115 16.11 18.20 0.01
N ARG A 116 16.28 16.88 -0.03
CA ARG A 116 15.73 16.01 -1.07
C ARG A 116 14.68 15.10 -0.46
N TYR A 117 13.59 14.90 -1.17
CA TYR A 117 12.43 14.15 -0.69
C TYR A 117 11.91 13.20 -1.77
N PHE A 118 11.26 12.12 -1.36
CA PHE A 118 10.37 11.34 -2.21
C PHE A 118 8.94 11.82 -1.95
N GLU A 119 8.23 12.22 -3.00
CA GLU A 119 6.82 12.57 -2.90
C GLU A 119 5.96 11.33 -3.05
N MET A 120 5.18 11.03 -2.01
CA MET A 120 4.29 9.88 -1.97
C MET A 120 2.85 10.33 -1.82
N LYS A 121 2.06 10.21 -2.90
CA LYS A 121 0.62 10.53 -2.93
C LYS A 121 -0.30 9.32 -2.73
N SER A 122 0.25 8.10 -2.85
CA SER A 122 -0.42 6.86 -2.46
C SER A 122 0.19 6.40 -1.15
N LEU A 123 -0.52 6.71 -0.06
CA LEU A 123 -0.11 6.35 1.28
C LEU A 123 -0.58 4.94 1.59
N PHE A 124 0.04 4.31 2.58
CA PHE A 124 -0.33 2.98 2.99
C PHE A 124 -0.08 2.76 4.47
N CYS A 125 -0.75 1.77 5.04
CA CYS A 125 -0.52 1.29 6.39
C CYS A 125 -0.59 -0.24 6.39
N LYS A 126 0.50 -0.88 6.77
CA LYS A 126 0.54 -2.33 6.97
C LYS A 126 0.10 -2.71 8.36
N THR A 127 -0.71 -3.76 8.42
CA THR A 127 -1.37 -4.22 9.64
C THR A 127 -1.19 -5.71 9.89
N GLN A 128 -0.42 -6.40 9.05
CA GLN A 128 -0.27 -7.86 9.07
C GLN A 128 0.26 -8.48 10.38
N PHE A 129 0.87 -7.70 11.26
CA PHE A 129 1.36 -8.16 12.56
C PHE A 129 0.50 -7.65 13.72
N ALA A 130 -0.43 -6.71 13.47
CA ALA A 130 -1.31 -6.18 14.48
C ALA A 130 -2.55 -7.08 14.66
N PRO A 131 -3.25 -6.99 15.81
CA PRO A 131 -4.54 -7.62 15.98
C PRO A 131 -5.54 -7.18 14.90
N ILE A 132 -6.42 -8.10 14.50
CA ILE A 132 -7.43 -7.86 13.46
C ILE A 132 -8.26 -6.59 13.70
N GLU A 133 -8.56 -6.28 14.96
CA GLU A 133 -9.36 -5.10 15.31
C GLU A 133 -8.64 -3.78 15.01
N THR A 134 -7.30 -3.80 14.94
CA THR A 134 -6.51 -2.64 14.51
C THR A 134 -6.79 -2.34 13.04
N HIS A 135 -6.82 -3.38 12.19
CA HIS A 135 -7.09 -3.23 10.77
C HIS A 135 -8.50 -2.68 10.56
N ILE A 136 -9.49 -3.27 11.22
CA ILE A 136 -10.90 -2.84 11.17
C ILE A 136 -11.01 -1.37 11.59
N ALA A 137 -10.43 -0.99 12.72
CA ALA A 137 -10.50 0.38 13.22
C ALA A 137 -9.81 1.39 12.29
N ILE A 138 -8.78 1.00 11.53
CA ILE A 138 -8.18 1.85 10.49
C ILE A 138 -9.16 2.05 9.33
N CYS A 139 -9.85 1.00 8.89
CA CYS A 139 -10.90 1.12 7.86
C CYS A 139 -12.05 2.01 8.35
N GLU A 140 -12.52 1.86 9.58
CA GLU A 140 -13.54 2.75 10.18
C GLU A 140 -13.10 4.22 10.18
N LEU A 141 -11.83 4.49 10.54
CA LEU A 141 -11.28 5.84 10.51
C LEU A 141 -11.25 6.39 9.07
N LEU A 142 -10.87 5.58 8.09
CA LEU A 142 -10.84 6.01 6.69
C LEU A 142 -12.24 6.25 6.13
N HIS A 143 -13.26 5.51 6.55
CA HIS A 143 -14.66 5.80 6.21
C HIS A 143 -15.10 7.13 6.81
N LEU A 144 -14.78 7.38 8.09
CA LEU A 144 -15.04 8.70 8.71
C LEU A 144 -14.39 9.84 7.92
N VAL A 145 -13.14 9.67 7.47
CA VAL A 145 -12.44 10.67 6.66
C VAL A 145 -13.15 10.87 5.30
N GLN A 146 -13.57 9.78 4.65
CA GLN A 146 -14.30 9.80 3.39
C GLN A 146 -15.62 10.57 3.49
N ASP A 147 -16.43 10.24 4.50
CA ASP A 147 -17.79 10.78 4.69
C ASP A 147 -17.80 12.28 4.97
N ARG A 148 -16.73 12.82 5.58
CA ARG A 148 -16.71 14.22 6.06
C ARG A 148 -16.23 15.22 5.03
N CYS A 149 -15.16 14.93 4.33
CA CYS A 149 -14.43 15.95 3.57
C CYS A 149 -13.64 15.40 2.39
N PHE A 150 -13.89 14.14 2.04
CA PHE A 150 -13.01 13.41 1.16
C PHE A 150 -13.78 12.39 0.29
N ALA A 151 -14.79 12.87 -0.43
CA ALA A 151 -15.63 12.03 -1.30
C ALA A 151 -14.80 11.24 -2.33
N ASN A 152 -13.69 11.81 -2.80
CA ASN A 152 -12.77 11.19 -3.76
C ASN A 152 -11.64 10.36 -3.10
N LEU A 153 -11.78 9.95 -1.83
CA LEU A 153 -10.83 9.05 -1.18
C LEU A 153 -10.88 7.69 -1.87
N LYS A 154 -9.74 7.26 -2.43
CA LYS A 154 -9.57 5.94 -3.01
C LYS A 154 -8.83 5.08 -2.01
N VAL A 155 -9.47 4.01 -1.57
CA VAL A 155 -8.88 2.98 -0.71
C VAL A 155 -8.80 1.67 -1.47
N THR A 156 -7.72 0.93 -1.24
CA THR A 156 -7.56 -0.45 -1.71
C THR A 156 -7.02 -1.24 -0.55
N ASP A 157 -7.82 -2.18 -0.06
CA ASP A 157 -7.49 -3.01 1.08
C ASP A 157 -7.14 -4.44 0.62
N GLU A 158 -5.88 -4.84 0.82
CA GLU A 158 -5.45 -6.21 0.53
C GLU A 158 -6.11 -7.25 1.46
N GLY A 159 -6.65 -6.82 2.61
CA GLY A 159 -7.45 -7.62 3.54
C GLY A 159 -8.89 -7.84 3.08
N GLN A 160 -9.37 -7.01 2.14
CA GLN A 160 -10.74 -6.97 1.60
C GLN A 160 -11.83 -6.59 2.61
N TYR A 161 -11.46 -6.10 3.79
CA TYR A 161 -12.42 -5.65 4.80
C TYR A 161 -13.08 -4.33 4.41
N TRP A 162 -12.31 -3.39 3.85
CA TRP A 162 -12.82 -2.07 3.44
C TRP A 162 -14.08 -2.17 2.56
N GLU A 163 -14.10 -3.06 1.57
CA GLU A 163 -15.22 -3.19 0.64
C GLU A 163 -16.35 -4.09 1.17
N THR A 164 -16.03 -5.06 2.02
CA THR A 164 -16.98 -6.14 2.39
C THR A 164 -17.56 -6.02 3.80
N GLY A 165 -16.82 -5.41 4.74
CA GLY A 165 -17.10 -5.49 6.17
C GLY A 165 -16.99 -6.91 6.77
N ASP A 166 -16.50 -7.90 6.01
CA ASP A 166 -16.44 -9.29 6.43
C ASP A 166 -15.19 -9.56 7.28
N ARG A 167 -15.40 -9.62 8.60
CA ARG A 167 -14.35 -9.92 9.58
C ARG A 167 -13.75 -11.31 9.41
N ASP A 168 -14.54 -12.31 9.02
CA ASP A 168 -14.05 -13.69 8.88
C ASP A 168 -13.22 -13.85 7.60
N LEU A 169 -13.58 -13.14 6.53
CA LEU A 169 -12.73 -13.00 5.35
C LEU A 169 -11.38 -12.36 5.69
N LEU A 170 -11.40 -11.25 6.43
CA LEU A 170 -10.17 -10.58 6.89
C LEU A 170 -9.30 -11.52 7.75
N ALA A 171 -9.91 -12.22 8.70
CA ALA A 171 -9.21 -13.17 9.57
C ALA A 171 -8.54 -14.30 8.76
N ARG A 172 -9.25 -14.86 7.78
CA ARG A 172 -8.69 -15.86 6.85
C ARG A 172 -7.51 -15.30 6.06
N ASN A 173 -7.65 -14.11 5.49
CA ASN A 173 -6.62 -13.46 4.69
C ASN A 173 -5.34 -13.17 5.51
N LEU A 174 -5.50 -12.66 6.73
CA LEU A 174 -4.39 -12.47 7.68
C LEU A 174 -3.73 -13.81 8.03
N GLY A 175 -4.52 -14.85 8.33
CA GLY A 175 -4.03 -16.19 8.65
C GLY A 175 -3.19 -16.82 7.53
N ILE A 176 -3.60 -16.63 6.28
CA ILE A 176 -2.85 -17.10 5.10
C ILE A 176 -1.47 -16.44 5.06
N ILE A 177 -1.40 -15.11 5.24
CA ILE A 177 -0.14 -14.36 5.19
C ILE A 177 0.77 -14.76 6.36
N SER A 178 0.24 -14.90 7.57
CA SER A 178 1.01 -15.36 8.74
C SER A 178 1.60 -16.76 8.53
N SER A 179 0.78 -17.72 8.05
CA SER A 179 1.27 -19.07 7.75
C SER A 179 2.37 -19.08 6.68
N MET A 180 2.27 -18.23 5.66
CA MET A 180 3.32 -18.09 4.64
C MET A 180 4.62 -17.52 5.23
N MET A 181 4.52 -16.53 6.14
CA MET A 181 5.68 -15.93 6.79
C MET A 181 6.39 -16.94 7.70
N GLU A 182 5.66 -17.70 8.52
CA GLU A 182 6.23 -18.76 9.37
C GLU A 182 6.96 -19.82 8.55
N LYS A 183 6.36 -20.25 7.43
CA LYS A 183 6.99 -21.20 6.49
C LYS A 183 8.26 -20.64 5.87
N ILE A 184 8.34 -19.34 5.62
CA ILE A 184 9.56 -18.67 5.11
C ILE A 184 10.61 -18.54 6.21
N GLU A 185 10.21 -18.28 7.44
CA GLU A 185 11.13 -18.14 8.57
C GLU A 185 11.80 -19.46 8.94
N ALA A 186 11.02 -20.52 9.16
CA ALA A 186 11.53 -21.88 9.47
C ALA A 186 12.53 -22.39 8.42
N ALA A 187 12.28 -21.97 7.19
CA ALA A 187 13.04 -22.25 6.00
C ALA A 187 14.37 -21.48 5.90
N LEU A 188 14.42 -20.25 6.42
CA LEU A 188 15.64 -19.44 6.47
C LEU A 188 16.57 -19.88 7.60
N THR A 189 16.01 -20.40 8.69
CA THR A 189 16.75 -20.88 9.87
C THR A 189 17.34 -22.29 9.68
N ASN A 190 16.83 -23.11 8.77
CA ASN A 190 17.40 -24.42 8.44
C ASN A 190 18.07 -24.47 7.05
N PRO A 191 19.42 -24.59 6.96
CA PRO A 191 20.14 -24.66 5.69
C PRO A 191 19.71 -25.81 4.77
N ALA A 192 19.25 -26.94 5.34
CA ALA A 192 18.82 -28.11 4.58
C ALA A 192 17.49 -27.90 3.83
N ASP A 193 16.64 -27.00 4.32
CA ASP A 193 15.32 -26.75 3.74
C ASP A 193 15.33 -25.73 2.60
N ARG A 194 16.48 -25.07 2.33
CA ARG A 194 16.61 -24.03 1.29
C ARG A 194 16.11 -24.47 -0.10
N SER A 195 16.29 -25.74 -0.46
CA SER A 195 15.83 -26.31 -1.73
C SER A 195 14.34 -26.73 -1.72
N ARG A 196 13.81 -27.05 -0.53
CA ARG A 196 12.42 -27.52 -0.29
C ARG A 196 11.43 -26.35 -0.29
N ILE A 197 11.87 -25.17 0.13
CA ILE A 197 11.12 -23.91 0.15
C ILE A 197 10.56 -23.53 -1.21
N GLY A 198 11.41 -23.57 -2.24
CA GLY A 198 11.02 -23.13 -3.59
C GLY A 198 9.92 -23.99 -4.21
N LYS A 199 9.75 -25.23 -3.71
CA LYS A 199 8.67 -26.15 -4.07
C LYS A 199 7.43 -25.98 -3.18
N THR A 200 7.61 -25.77 -1.87
CA THR A 200 6.51 -25.65 -0.90
C THR A 200 5.77 -24.32 -1.00
N ILE A 201 6.49 -23.20 -1.14
CA ILE A 201 5.86 -21.88 -1.40
C ILE A 201 5.12 -21.91 -2.73
N ARG A 202 5.68 -22.60 -3.73
CA ARG A 202 5.02 -22.76 -5.03
C ARG A 202 3.72 -23.53 -4.90
N GLY A 203 3.72 -24.66 -4.20
CA GLY A 203 2.50 -25.44 -3.93
C GLY A 203 1.44 -24.63 -3.18
N ALA A 204 1.80 -23.95 -2.09
CA ALA A 204 0.84 -23.16 -1.32
C ALA A 204 0.25 -21.97 -2.11
N VAL A 205 1.04 -21.33 -2.99
CA VAL A 205 0.56 -20.27 -3.87
C VAL A 205 -0.29 -20.85 -5.01
N GLU A 206 0.04 -22.04 -5.51
CA GLU A 206 -0.75 -22.77 -6.51
C GLU A 206 -2.10 -23.23 -5.94
N ASP A 207 -2.14 -23.72 -4.70
CA ASP A 207 -3.35 -24.17 -4.02
C ASP A 207 -4.26 -22.98 -3.67
N ALA A 208 -3.68 -21.87 -3.20
CA ALA A 208 -4.42 -20.62 -2.95
C ALA A 208 -4.95 -20.00 -4.26
N ALA A 209 -4.19 -20.11 -5.36
CA ALA A 209 -4.64 -19.67 -6.69
C ALA A 209 -5.74 -20.59 -7.25
N ALA A 210 -5.64 -21.90 -7.06
CA ALA A 210 -6.61 -22.89 -7.52
C ALA A 210 -7.94 -22.78 -6.76
N ALA A 211 -7.91 -22.55 -5.44
CA ALA A 211 -9.10 -22.27 -4.62
C ALA A 211 -9.81 -20.96 -5.04
N GLN A 212 -9.11 -20.07 -5.75
CA GLN A 212 -9.63 -18.83 -6.32
C GLN A 212 -9.86 -18.90 -7.85
N GLY A 213 -9.76 -20.08 -8.48
CA GLY A 213 -9.97 -20.26 -9.92
C GLY A 213 -8.90 -19.65 -10.84
N LYS A 214 -7.68 -19.36 -10.34
CA LYS A 214 -6.60 -18.67 -11.08
C LYS A 214 -5.47 -19.62 -11.53
N PRO A 215 -4.85 -19.40 -12.71
CA PRO A 215 -3.81 -20.27 -13.26
C PRO A 215 -2.42 -20.12 -12.58
N ARG A 216 -1.60 -21.18 -12.69
CA ARG A 216 -0.31 -21.43 -11.99
C ARG A 216 0.75 -20.30 -12.09
N PRO A 217 1.60 -20.08 -11.06
CA PRO A 217 2.63 -19.04 -11.06
C PRO A 217 3.98 -19.51 -11.63
N SER A 218 4.57 -18.72 -12.52
CA SER A 218 5.88 -18.95 -13.15
C SER A 218 7.10 -18.45 -12.35
N ARG A 219 8.24 -19.10 -12.57
CA ARG A 219 9.56 -18.98 -11.93
C ARG A 219 10.17 -17.54 -11.94
N LYS A 220 10.66 -17.03 -10.80
CA LYS A 220 11.34 -15.71 -10.68
C LYS A 220 12.88 -15.84 -10.58
N GLN A 221 13.61 -15.06 -11.37
CA GLN A 221 15.06 -14.80 -11.22
C GLN A 221 15.33 -13.30 -10.95
N GLY A 222 16.07 -13.00 -9.88
CA GLY A 222 16.93 -11.82 -9.62
C GLY A 222 16.36 -10.39 -9.78
N LEU A 223 16.38 -9.61 -8.69
CA LEU A 223 16.14 -8.16 -8.66
C LEU A 223 17.47 -7.41 -8.94
N LYS A 224 17.47 -6.41 -9.83
CA LYS A 224 18.63 -5.53 -10.08
C LYS A 224 18.21 -4.08 -9.92
N VAL A 225 18.79 -3.37 -8.96
CA VAL A 225 18.53 -1.94 -8.71
C VAL A 225 19.64 -1.12 -9.35
N VAL A 226 19.30 -0.16 -10.22
CA VAL A 226 20.25 0.82 -10.78
C VAL A 226 19.68 2.21 -10.54
N ARG A 227 20.41 3.07 -9.81
CA ARG A 227 20.02 4.47 -9.57
C ARG A 227 20.09 5.24 -10.90
N GLY A 228 19.08 6.07 -11.17
CA GLY A 228 19.08 7.02 -12.29
C GLY A 228 18.57 6.52 -13.64
N LYS A 229 18.12 5.26 -13.76
CA LYS A 229 17.33 4.77 -14.90
C LYS A 229 16.28 3.76 -14.43
N GLY A 230 15.09 3.86 -15.03
CA GLY A 230 13.84 3.15 -14.74
C GLY A 230 13.91 1.91 -13.85
N ILE A 231 13.13 1.93 -12.77
CA ILE A 231 12.90 0.77 -11.92
C ILE A 231 12.05 -0.23 -12.71
N VAL A 232 12.57 -1.43 -12.95
CA VAL A 232 11.81 -2.55 -13.50
C VAL A 232 11.03 -3.18 -12.35
N ILE A 233 9.77 -2.80 -12.20
CA ILE A 233 8.85 -3.45 -11.25
C ILE A 233 8.15 -4.58 -12.01
N ARG A 234 8.36 -5.82 -11.58
CA ARG A 234 7.64 -6.98 -12.13
C ARG A 234 6.30 -7.11 -11.40
N GLU A 235 5.20 -6.76 -12.07
CA GLU A 235 3.87 -6.95 -11.49
C GLU A 235 3.52 -8.45 -11.35
N PRO A 236 2.86 -8.86 -10.25
CA PRO A 236 2.26 -10.18 -10.14
C PRO A 236 0.90 -10.22 -10.87
N GLY A 237 0.67 -11.29 -11.65
CA GLY A 237 -0.42 -11.42 -12.62
C GLY A 237 -1.87 -11.48 -12.12
N TRP A 238 -2.18 -11.08 -10.89
CA TRP A 238 -3.55 -11.16 -10.35
C TRP A 238 -4.39 -9.88 -10.55
N LYS A 239 -3.83 -8.79 -11.10
CA LYS A 239 -4.56 -7.56 -11.47
C LYS A 239 -5.35 -7.62 -12.79
N ARG A 240 -5.54 -8.80 -13.39
CA ARG A 240 -6.08 -8.94 -14.75
C ARG A 240 -7.59 -9.10 -14.91
N THR A 241 -8.38 -9.06 -13.84
CA THR A 241 -9.84 -9.19 -13.96
C THR A 241 -10.54 -8.06 -13.23
N TYR A 242 -10.59 -6.88 -13.86
CA TYR A 242 -11.69 -5.91 -13.76
C TYR A 242 -11.49 -4.94 -14.93
N ARG A 243 -11.94 -5.38 -16.11
CA ARG A 243 -12.20 -4.46 -17.22
C ARG A 243 -13.72 -4.51 -17.39
N HIS A 244 -14.37 -3.39 -17.11
CA HIS A 244 -15.79 -3.17 -17.38
C HIS A 244 -16.10 -3.60 -18.81
N GLU A 245 -17.04 -4.55 -18.96
CA GLU A 245 -17.87 -4.63 -20.14
C GLU A 245 -18.74 -3.38 -20.12
N THR A 246 -18.39 -2.40 -20.95
CA THR A 246 -19.35 -1.42 -21.43
C THR A 246 -20.07 -2.07 -22.58
N ASP A 247 -21.37 -2.33 -22.37
CA ASP A 247 -22.33 -2.56 -23.44
C ASP A 247 -22.19 -1.47 -24.49
N ASP A 248 -22.03 -1.88 -25.75
CA ASP A 248 -22.58 -1.16 -26.89
C ASP A 248 -22.74 -2.15 -28.06
N ASN A 249 -24.01 -2.26 -28.47
CA ASN A 249 -24.58 -2.87 -29.69
C ASN A 249 -25.05 -4.33 -29.65
#